data_AF-A0A2J0LU78-F1
#
_entry.id   AF-A0A2J0LU78-F1
#
_cell.length_a   1.000
_cell.length_b   1.000
_cell.length_c   1.000
_cell.angle_alpha   90.00
_cell.angle_beta   90.00
_cell.angle_gamma   90.00
#
_symmetry.space_group_name_H-M   'P 1'
#
loop_
_entity.id
_entity.type
_entity.pdbx_description
1 polymer ?
#
loop_
_entity_poly.entity_id
_entity_poly.type
_entity_poly.pdbx_seq_one_letter_code
_entity_poly.pdbx_strand_id
1 'polypeptide(L)'
;LHTAERAKEKNINLFGTTLTMGRNKREIMITPLGKSAGEKYGIEYYVEDWKKKGREMRAQQMVKERGIYKQNYCGCKYSIRVKREE
;
A
#
# COMPACT_ATOMS: atom_id res chain seq x y z
N LEU A 1 -11.79 -7.28 3.63
CA LEU A 1 -13.02 -7.41 4.46
C LEU A 1 -12.67 -7.48 5.94
N HIS A 2 -11.84 -8.42 6.38
CA HIS A 2 -11.37 -8.54 7.79
C HIS A 2 -10.96 -7.21 8.46
N THR A 3 -10.28 -6.30 7.77
CA THR A 3 -9.92 -4.99 8.33
C THR A 3 -11.15 -4.14 8.70
N ALA A 4 -12.18 -4.12 7.84
CA ALA A 4 -13.40 -3.34 8.07
C ALA A 4 -14.24 -3.96 9.21
N GLU A 5 -14.36 -5.28 9.22
CA GLU A 5 -14.98 -6.04 10.30
C GLU A 5 -14.30 -5.78 11.65
N ARG A 6 -12.97 -5.91 11.69
CA ARG A 6 -12.19 -5.64 12.89
C ARG A 6 -12.28 -4.18 13.34
N ALA A 7 -12.38 -3.23 12.41
CA ALA A 7 -12.60 -1.83 12.74
C ALA A 7 -13.96 -1.63 13.42
N LYS A 8 -15.02 -2.29 12.92
CA LYS A 8 -16.35 -2.29 13.54
C LYS A 8 -16.31 -2.88 14.96
N GLU A 9 -15.70 -4.04 15.14
CA GLU A 9 -15.54 -4.69 16.46
C GLU A 9 -14.82 -3.79 17.47
N LYS A 10 -13.87 -2.98 17.00
CA LYS A 10 -13.04 -2.10 17.83
C LYS A 10 -13.56 -0.66 17.93
N ASN A 11 -14.75 -0.36 17.40
CA ASN A 11 -15.31 1.00 17.35
C ASN A 11 -14.36 2.03 16.69
N ILE A 12 -13.66 1.61 15.63
CA ILE A 12 -12.82 2.47 14.81
C ILE A 12 -13.65 2.96 13.62
N ASN A 13 -13.70 4.28 13.44
CA ASN A 13 -14.62 4.90 12.46
C ASN A 13 -14.12 4.86 11.00
N LEU A 14 -12.81 4.69 10.81
CA LEU A 14 -12.14 4.83 9.52
C LEU A 14 -11.13 3.71 9.32
N PHE A 15 -11.14 3.08 8.14
CA PHE A 15 -10.09 2.15 7.72
C PHE A 15 -9.61 2.46 6.31
N GLY A 16 -8.44 1.95 5.94
CA GLY A 16 -7.88 2.19 4.62
C GLY A 16 -6.90 1.11 4.22
N THR A 17 -6.25 1.30 3.08
CA THR A 17 -5.21 0.38 2.59
C THR A 17 -3.99 1.14 2.08
N THR A 18 -2.84 0.51 2.25
CA THR A 18 -1.57 0.98 1.66
C THR A 18 -1.36 0.45 0.25
N LEU A 19 -2.23 -0.42 -0.26
CA LEU A 19 -2.05 -1.06 -1.57
C LEU A 19 -1.95 -0.07 -2.74
N THR A 20 -2.52 1.14 -2.61
CA THR A 20 -2.40 2.18 -3.64
C THR A 20 -1.00 2.80 -3.74
N MET A 21 -0.08 2.51 -2.81
CA MET A 21 1.35 2.87 -2.93
C MET A 21 2.07 2.10 -4.04
N GLY A 22 1.61 0.90 -4.40
CA GLY A 22 2.33 0.02 -5.33
C GLY A 22 2.31 0.58 -6.75
N ARG A 23 3.48 0.69 -7.40
CA ARG A 23 3.60 1.14 -8.80
C ARG A 23 2.66 0.41 -9.76
N ASN A 24 2.55 -0.91 -9.61
CA ASN A 24 1.72 -1.78 -10.44
C ASN A 24 0.29 -1.95 -9.92
N LYS A 25 -0.07 -1.28 -8.82
CA LYS A 25 -1.41 -1.36 -8.20
C LYS A 25 -2.23 -0.15 -8.64
N ARG A 26 -3.39 -0.41 -9.22
CA ARG A 26 -4.29 0.63 -9.75
C ARG A 26 -5.34 0.98 -8.70
N GLU A 27 -5.39 2.24 -8.30
CA GLU A 27 -6.35 2.76 -7.31
C GLU A 27 -7.79 2.52 -7.77
N ILE A 28 -8.08 2.72 -9.06
CA ILE A 28 -9.39 2.46 -9.68
C ILE A 28 -9.93 1.03 -9.46
N MET A 29 -9.05 0.05 -9.23
CA MET A 29 -9.46 -1.33 -8.91
C MET A 29 -9.63 -1.55 -7.41
N ILE A 30 -8.85 -0.85 -6.59
CA ILE A 30 -8.75 -1.07 -5.15
C ILE A 30 -9.83 -0.30 -4.40
N THR A 31 -10.06 0.96 -4.78
CA THR A 31 -11.00 1.84 -4.09
C THR A 31 -12.43 1.31 -4.08
N PRO A 32 -13.00 0.78 -5.19
CA PRO A 32 -14.34 0.21 -5.16
C PRO A 32 -14.47 -0.97 -4.18
N LEU A 33 -13.45 -1.82 -4.10
CA LEU A 33 -13.42 -2.95 -3.16
C LEU A 33 -13.38 -2.47 -1.70
N GLY A 34 -12.60 -1.42 -1.43
CA GLY A 34 -12.54 -0.79 -0.12
C GLY A 34 -13.88 -0.15 0.29
N LYS A 35 -14.52 0.58 -0.63
CA LYS A 35 -15.84 1.18 -0.40
C LYS A 35 -16.91 0.13 -0.13
N SER A 36 -16.99 -0.91 -0.96
CA SER A 36 -17.93 -2.02 -0.76
C SER A 36 -17.72 -2.71 0.59
N ALA A 37 -16.46 -2.87 1.03
CA ALA A 37 -16.16 -3.36 2.37
C ALA A 37 -16.67 -2.42 3.47
N GLY A 38 -16.49 -1.10 3.31
CA GLY A 38 -16.96 -0.10 4.26
C GLY A 38 -18.49 -0.08 4.37
N GLU A 39 -19.18 -0.07 3.24
CA GLU A 39 -20.65 -0.15 3.15
C GLU A 39 -21.19 -1.40 3.86
N LYS A 40 -20.57 -2.56 3.63
CA LYS A 40 -20.99 -3.83 4.24
C LYS A 40 -20.96 -3.80 5.78
N TYR A 41 -19.95 -3.17 6.38
CA TYR A 41 -19.74 -3.17 7.84
C TYR A 41 -20.13 -1.84 8.51
N GLY A 42 -20.60 -0.85 7.74
CA GLY A 42 -20.94 0.48 8.24
C GLY A 42 -19.74 1.24 8.80
N ILE A 43 -18.58 1.14 8.14
CA ILE A 43 -17.32 1.83 8.51
C ILE A 43 -16.82 2.61 7.30
N GLU A 44 -16.33 3.83 7.52
CA GLU A 44 -15.82 4.67 6.44
C GLU A 44 -14.51 4.11 5.85
N TYR A 45 -14.43 4.10 4.51
CA TYR A 45 -13.20 3.74 3.80
C TYR A 45 -12.44 4.99 3.37
N TYR A 46 -11.21 5.13 3.86
CA TYR A 46 -10.30 6.21 3.50
C TYR A 46 -9.77 6.03 2.08
N VAL A 47 -10.27 6.87 1.16
CA VAL A 47 -9.85 6.87 -0.24
C VAL A 47 -8.62 7.74 -0.41
N GLU A 48 -7.48 7.14 -0.74
CA GLU A 48 -6.25 7.87 -1.04
C GLU A 48 -5.41 7.12 -2.08
N ASP A 49 -4.93 7.87 -3.07
CA ASP A 49 -3.95 7.38 -4.05
C ASP A 49 -2.57 7.80 -3.58
N TRP A 50 -1.89 6.87 -2.90
CA TRP A 50 -0.59 7.17 -2.29
C TRP A 50 0.52 7.50 -3.30
N LYS A 51 0.31 7.27 -4.60
CA LYS A 51 1.27 7.67 -5.66
C LYS A 51 1.22 9.16 -5.99
N LYS A 52 0.15 9.87 -5.63
CA LYS A 52 0.02 11.32 -5.89
C LYS A 52 0.83 12.15 -4.89
N LYS A 53 0.90 13.46 -5.12
CA LYS A 53 1.52 14.46 -4.23
C LYS A 53 3.04 14.27 -4.00
N GLY A 54 3.75 13.66 -4.95
CA GLY A 54 5.22 13.54 -4.88
C GLY A 54 5.76 12.65 -3.75
N ARG A 55 4.92 11.81 -3.12
CA ARG A 55 5.29 11.00 -1.95
C ARG A 55 6.44 10.03 -2.24
N GLU A 56 6.49 9.44 -3.45
CA GLU A 56 7.59 8.55 -3.86
C GLU A 56 8.94 9.31 -3.88
N MET A 57 8.97 10.52 -4.45
CA MET A 57 10.19 11.33 -4.52
C MET A 57 10.67 11.71 -3.12
N ARG A 58 9.76 12.13 -2.24
CA ARG A 58 10.10 12.44 -0.85
C ARG A 58 10.64 11.21 -0.11
N ALA A 59 10.04 10.03 -0.32
CA ALA A 59 10.53 8.79 0.27
C ALA A 59 11.95 8.44 -0.21
N GLN A 60 12.22 8.57 -1.51
CA GLN A 60 13.57 8.35 -2.06
C GLN A 60 14.61 9.31 -1.49
N GLN A 61 14.25 10.59 -1.36
CA GLN A 61 15.10 11.60 -0.73
C GLN A 61 15.43 11.23 0.72
N MET A 62 14.42 10.88 1.53
CA MET A 62 14.63 10.49 2.94
C MET A 62 15.52 9.26 3.07
N VAL A 63 15.40 8.28 2.18
CA VAL A 63 16.26 7.09 2.16
C VAL A 63 17.73 7.47 1.95
N LYS A 64 18.00 8.38 1.00
CA LYS A 64 19.36 8.87 0.73
C LYS A 64 19.91 9.69 1.90
N GLU A 65 19.12 10.63 2.43
CA GLU A 65 19.48 11.50 3.55
C GLU A 65 19.83 10.72 4.81
N ARG A 66 19.13 9.59 5.06
CA ARG A 66 19.30 8.79 6.28
C ARG A 66 20.21 7.58 6.12
N GLY A 67 20.80 7.37 4.95
CA GLY A 67 21.62 6.18 4.67
C GLY A 67 20.86 4.86 4.83
N ILE A 68 19.55 4.84 4.55
CA ILE A 68 18.72 3.64 4.71
C ILE A 68 19.05 2.64 3.61
N TYR A 69 19.40 1.41 3.98
CA TYR A 69 19.58 0.32 3.03
C TYR A 69 18.27 0.00 2.30
N LYS A 70 18.31 0.01 0.96
CA LYS A 70 17.16 -0.29 0.11
C LYS A 70 17.30 -1.69 -0.48
N GLN A 71 16.62 -2.66 0.15
CA GLN A 71 16.62 -4.05 -0.26
C GLN A 71 16.14 -4.21 -1.71
N ASN A 72 16.93 -4.91 -2.53
CA ASN A 72 16.63 -5.21 -3.94
C ASN A 72 16.17 -6.66 -4.18
N TYR A 73 16.05 -7.45 -3.11
CA TYR A 73 15.62 -8.84 -3.12
C TYR A 73 14.62 -9.09 -1.99
N CYS A 74 13.37 -9.45 -2.30
CA CYS A 74 12.33 -9.61 -1.28
C CYS A 74 12.31 -10.98 -0.58
N GLY A 75 13.29 -11.85 -0.82
CA GLY A 75 13.34 -13.19 -0.21
C GLY A 75 12.61 -14.29 -1.00
N CYS A 76 11.92 -13.97 -2.10
CA CYS A 76 11.23 -14.98 -2.91
C CYS A 76 12.03 -15.37 -4.16
N LYS A 77 11.88 -16.63 -4.61
CA LYS A 77 12.52 -17.14 -5.84
C LYS A 77 12.22 -16.29 -7.08
N TYR A 78 11.09 -15.58 -7.11
CA TYR A 78 10.69 -14.72 -8.22
C TYR A 78 11.40 -13.35 -8.22
N SER A 79 11.94 -12.92 -7.07
CA SER A 79 12.66 -11.66 -6.93
C SER A 79 14.17 -11.84 -7.04
N ILE A 80 14.66 -13.08 -7.14
CA ILE A 80 16.08 -13.33 -7.32
C ILE A 80 16.50 -12.78 -8.69
N ARG A 81 17.40 -11.81 -8.69
CA ARG A 81 18.01 -11.34 -9.93
C ARG A 81 19.17 -12.29 -10.20
N VAL A 82 18.96 -13.23 -11.12
CA VAL A 82 20.07 -14.01 -11.67
C VAL A 82 20.98 -12.99 -12.36
N LYS A 83 22.19 -12.76 -11.83
CA LYS A 83 23.21 -12.05 -12.59
C LYS A 83 23.44 -12.88 -13.85
N ARG A 84 23.03 -12.36 -15.02
CA ARG A 84 23.62 -12.85 -16.27
C ARG A 84 25.05 -12.30 -16.25
N GLU A 85 26.02 -13.21 -16.24
CA GLU A 85 27.41 -12.86 -16.51
C GLU A 85 27.43 -12.19 -17.90
N GLU A 86 28.09 -11.04 -17.98
CA GLU A 86 28.42 -10.37 -19.25
C GLU A 86 29.57 -11.11 -19.95
#